data_AF-A0AB38U930-F1
#
_entry.id   AF-A0AB38U930-F1
#
_cell.length_a   1.000
_cell.length_b   1.000
_cell.length_c   1.000
_cell.angle_alpha   90.00
_cell.angle_beta   90.00
_cell.angle_gamma   90.00
#
_symmetry.space_group_name_H-M   'P 1'
#
loop_
_entity.id
_entity.type
_entity.pdbx_description
1 polymer ?
#
loop_
_entity_poly.entity_id
_entity_poly.type
_entity_poly.pdbx_seq_one_letter_code
_entity_poly.pdbx_strand_id
1 'polypeptide(L)'
;MKSIKEIHDKMYDMNPEHYYTCGELTQSTNDILNVFFKDIENCILRLSESPGEEILKQWNNKLSTALELCVEGSPDYYTLKELYDLVNE
;
A
#
# COMPACT_ATOMS: atom_id res chain seq x y z
N MET A 1 -6.96 5.23 -12.52
CA MET A 1 -7.02 3.93 -11.82
C MET A 1 -6.25 2.91 -12.61
N LYS A 2 -4.99 2.72 -12.22
CA LYS A 2 -4.15 1.59 -12.61
C LYS A 2 -4.84 0.28 -12.26
N SER A 3 -4.53 -0.74 -13.06
CA SER A 3 -4.92 -2.10 -12.72
C SER A 3 -4.16 -2.58 -11.48
N ILE A 4 -4.76 -3.52 -10.74
CA ILE A 4 -4.09 -4.18 -9.61
C ILE A 4 -2.73 -4.76 -9.99
N LYS A 5 -2.59 -5.23 -11.23
CA LYS A 5 -1.33 -5.78 -11.73
C LYS A 5 -0.24 -4.70 -11.84
N GLU A 6 -0.57 -3.52 -12.37
CA GLU A 6 0.37 -2.39 -12.44
C GLU A 6 0.75 -1.87 -11.05
N ILE A 7 -0.20 -1.89 -10.10
CA ILE A 7 0.06 -1.54 -8.70
C ILE A 7 1.03 -2.54 -8.08
N HIS A 8 0.81 -3.85 -8.26
CA HIS A 8 1.70 -4.91 -7.81
C HIS A 8 3.11 -4.82 -8.42
N ASP A 9 3.22 -4.56 -9.72
CA ASP A 9 4.52 -4.47 -10.39
C ASP A 9 5.33 -3.27 -9.86
N LYS A 10 4.68 -2.10 -9.69
CA LYS A 10 5.31 -0.92 -9.08
C LYS A 10 5.69 -1.13 -7.61
N MET A 11 4.85 -1.85 -6.87
CA MET A 11 5.12 -2.27 -5.49
C MET A 11 6.38 -3.14 -5.38
N TYR A 12 6.60 -4.01 -6.37
CA TYR A 12 7.80 -4.83 -6.47
C TYR A 12 9.06 -3.97 -6.71
N ASP A 13 8.94 -2.94 -7.55
CA ASP A 13 10.04 -1.99 -7.83
C ASP A 13 10.33 -1.07 -6.62
N MET A 14 9.30 -0.68 -5.86
CA MET A 14 9.45 0.08 -4.62
C MET A 14 10.12 -0.73 -3.51
N ASN A 15 10.08 -2.07 -3.57
CA ASN A 15 10.61 -2.93 -2.52
C ASN A 15 11.03 -4.33 -3.03
N PRO A 16 12.18 -4.44 -3.73
CA PRO A 16 12.63 -5.70 -4.32
C PRO A 16 12.99 -6.77 -3.27
N GLU A 17 13.33 -6.36 -2.04
CA GLU A 17 13.46 -7.23 -0.86
C GLU A 17 12.21 -7.07 0.00
N HIS A 18 11.16 -7.86 -0.22
CA HIS A 18 9.82 -7.71 0.39
C HIS A 18 9.67 -7.49 1.93
N TYR A 19 10.73 -7.41 2.77
CA TYR A 19 10.58 -7.58 4.22
C TYR A 19 11.56 -6.88 5.17
N TYR A 20 12.53 -6.09 4.72
CA TYR A 20 13.43 -5.41 5.67
C TYR A 20 13.01 -3.96 5.87
N THR A 21 12.30 -3.74 6.99
CA THR A 21 12.35 -2.52 7.80
C THR A 21 13.13 -1.39 7.12
N CYS A 22 12.44 -0.43 6.49
CA CYS A 22 13.01 0.91 6.48
C CYS A 22 13.25 1.21 7.96
N GLY A 23 14.51 1.22 8.41
CA GLY A 23 14.85 1.33 9.84
C GLY A 23 14.31 2.62 10.49
N GLU A 24 13.78 3.52 9.66
CA GLU A 24 13.15 4.79 10.04
C GLU A 24 11.60 4.74 10.06
N LEU A 25 10.96 3.70 9.55
CA LEU A 25 9.49 3.58 9.56
C LEU A 25 8.98 3.01 10.87
N THR A 26 7.85 3.54 11.31
CA THR A 26 7.13 2.99 12.45
C THR A 26 6.58 1.60 12.14
N GLN A 27 6.41 0.78 13.19
CA GLN A 27 5.76 -0.53 13.05
C GLN A 27 4.36 -0.41 12.43
N SER A 28 3.62 0.66 12.77
CA SER A 28 2.28 0.89 12.22
C SER A 28 2.28 1.05 10.71
N THR A 29 3.24 1.80 10.14
CA THR A 29 3.37 1.93 8.68
C THR A 29 3.80 0.63 8.03
N ASN A 30 4.75 -0.09 8.63
CA ASN A 30 5.15 -1.42 8.15
C ASN A 30 3.96 -2.42 8.15
N ASP A 31 3.09 -2.38 9.16
CA ASP A 31 1.90 -3.22 9.21
C ASP A 31 0.89 -2.87 8.10
N ILE A 32 0.67 -1.56 7.86
CA ILE A 32 -0.18 -1.08 6.76
C ILE A 32 0.32 -1.61 5.42
N LEU A 33 1.62 -1.45 5.18
CA LEU A 33 2.28 -1.93 3.97
C LEU A 33 2.10 -3.43 3.80
N ASN A 34 2.46 -4.23 4.80
CA ASN A 34 2.36 -5.69 4.75
C ASN A 34 0.95 -6.20 4.42
N VAL A 35 -0.07 -5.60 5.04
CA VAL A 35 -1.46 -6.00 4.76
C VAL A 35 -1.86 -5.57 3.34
N PHE A 36 -1.44 -4.39 2.89
CA PHE A 36 -1.70 -3.95 1.51
C PHE A 36 -1.08 -4.87 0.47
N PHE A 37 0.21 -5.21 0.61
CA PHE A 37 0.89 -6.17 -0.27
C PHE A 37 0.12 -7.50 -0.36
N LYS A 38 -0.25 -8.05 0.79
CA LYS A 38 -0.98 -9.31 0.85
C LYS A 38 -2.35 -9.24 0.17
N ASP A 39 -3.10 -8.15 0.34
CA ASP A 39 -4.41 -7.98 -0.30
C ASP A 39 -4.29 -7.89 -1.83
N ILE A 40 -3.29 -7.14 -2.32
CA ILE A 40 -3.00 -7.01 -3.75
C ILE A 40 -2.55 -8.34 -4.36
N GLU A 41 -1.66 -9.07 -3.69
CA GLU A 41 -1.22 -10.40 -4.13
C GLU A 41 -2.39 -11.39 -4.17
N ASN A 42 -3.23 -11.41 -3.13
CA ASN A 42 -4.43 -12.24 -3.09
C ASN A 42 -5.41 -11.91 -4.23
N CYS A 43 -5.56 -10.63 -4.59
CA CYS A 43 -6.34 -10.24 -5.76
C CYS A 43 -5.78 -10.82 -7.07
N ILE A 44 -4.47 -10.77 -7.27
CA ILE A 44 -3.81 -11.27 -8.48
C ILE A 44 -3.92 -12.79 -8.58
N LEU A 45 -3.68 -13.48 -7.46
CA LEU A 45 -3.83 -14.93 -7.36
C LEU A 45 -5.30 -15.39 -7.35
N ARG A 46 -6.25 -14.45 -7.39
CA ARG A 46 -7.71 -14.69 -7.29
C ARG A 46 -8.11 -15.46 -6.03
N LEU A 47 -7.34 -15.29 -4.96
CA LEU A 47 -7.62 -15.83 -3.63
C LEU A 47 -8.55 -14.93 -2.81
N SER A 48 -8.74 -13.68 -3.25
CA SER A 48 -9.73 -12.76 -2.68
C SER A 48 -11.12 -12.97 -3.26
N GLU A 49 -12.14 -12.96 -2.40
CA GLU A 49 -13.55 -12.97 -2.80
C GLU A 49 -14.03 -11.61 -3.32
N SER A 50 -13.28 -10.53 -3.05
CA SER A 50 -13.63 -9.17 -3.44
C SER A 50 -13.02 -8.77 -4.81
N PRO A 51 -13.77 -8.06 -5.66
CA PRO A 51 -13.23 -7.47 -6.88
C PRO A 51 -12.07 -6.52 -6.58
N GLY A 52 -11.11 -6.43 -7.50
CA GLY A 52 -9.95 -5.58 -7.32
C GLY A 52 -10.27 -4.10 -7.07
N GLU A 53 -11.28 -3.58 -7.75
CA GLU A 53 -11.75 -2.20 -7.55
C GLU A 53 -12.28 -1.94 -6.14
N GLU A 54 -12.92 -2.92 -5.52
CA GLU A 54 -13.43 -2.80 -4.15
C GLU A 54 -12.29 -2.75 -3.14
N ILE A 55 -11.27 -3.58 -3.32
CA ILE A 55 -10.06 -3.59 -2.49
C ILE A 55 -9.33 -2.24 -2.61
N LEU A 56 -9.15 -1.73 -3.83
CA LEU A 56 -8.51 -0.42 -4.03
C LEU A 56 -9.30 0.72 -3.38
N LYS A 57 -10.64 0.69 -3.44
CA LYS A 57 -11.48 1.69 -2.76
C LYS A 57 -11.35 1.63 -1.24
N GLN A 58 -11.29 0.42 -0.66
CA GLN A 58 -11.05 0.26 0.77
C GLN A 58 -9.67 0.82 1.17
N TRP A 59 -8.65 0.54 0.37
CA TRP A 59 -7.29 1.02 0.62
C TRP A 59 -7.13 2.52 0.45
N ASN A 60 -7.82 3.14 -0.51
CA ASN A 60 -7.89 4.59 -0.65
C ASN A 60 -8.35 5.25 0.65
N ASN A 61 -9.46 4.77 1.23
CA ASN A 61 -9.98 5.29 2.49
C ASN A 61 -8.99 5.07 3.65
N LYS A 62 -8.44 3.86 3.79
CA LYS A 62 -7.48 3.53 4.86
C LYS A 62 -6.22 4.40 4.79
N LEU A 63 -5.66 4.59 3.60
CA LEU A 63 -4.45 5.38 3.37
C LEU A 63 -4.71 6.87 3.56
N SER A 64 -5.87 7.38 3.13
CA SER A 64 -6.28 8.76 3.42
C SER A 64 -6.30 9.03 4.92
N THR A 65 -6.95 8.16 5.70
CA THR A 65 -6.99 8.30 7.17
C THR A 65 -5.61 8.14 7.80
N ALA A 66 -4.78 7.21 7.32
CA ALA A 66 -3.43 7.03 7.83
C ALA A 66 -2.56 8.28 7.59
N LEU A 67 -2.70 8.93 6.42
CA LEU A 67 -2.00 10.18 6.10
C LEU A 67 -2.43 11.35 6.99
N GLU A 68 -3.73 11.48 7.27
CA GLU A 68 -4.24 12.54 8.17
C GLU A 68 -3.69 12.42 9.60
N LEU A 69 -3.41 11.20 10.04
CA LEU A 69 -2.87 10.91 11.37
C LEU A 69 -1.34 10.88 11.41
N CYS A 70 -0.69 10.84 10.24
CA CYS A 70 0.75 10.76 10.14
C CYS A 70 1.40 12.14 10.28
N VAL A 71 2.59 12.20 10.89
CA VAL A 71 3.34 13.44 11.01
C VAL A 71 3.88 13.84 9.65
N GLU A 72 3.39 14.94 9.10
CA GLU A 72 3.84 15.48 7.81
C GLU A 72 5.36 15.68 7.80
N GLY A 73 6.01 15.25 6.72
CA GLY A 73 7.46 15.30 6.56
C GLY A 73 8.23 14.15 7.22
N SER A 74 7.56 13.21 7.90
CA SER A 74 8.18 11.97 8.36
C SER A 74 8.40 10.97 7.21
N PRO A 75 9.36 10.03 7.35
CA PRO A 75 9.51 8.92 6.41
C PRO A 75 8.21 8.11 6.23
N ASP A 76 7.45 7.92 7.30
CA ASP A 76 6.12 7.30 7.26
C ASP A 76 5.15 8.05 6.37
N TYR A 77 5.10 9.38 6.50
CA TYR A 77 4.21 10.22 5.70
C TYR A 77 4.53 10.09 4.21
N TYR A 78 5.80 10.20 3.83
CA TYR A 78 6.20 10.09 2.41
C TYR A 78 5.89 8.70 1.84
N THR A 79 6.13 7.65 2.62
CA THR A 79 5.85 6.27 2.20
C THR A 79 4.35 6.02 2.03
N LEU A 80 3.54 6.45 2.99
CA LEU A 80 2.08 6.34 2.90
C LEU A 80 1.52 7.20 1.76
N LYS A 81 2.16 8.34 1.47
CA LYS A 81 1.74 9.24 0.40
C LYS A 81 2.00 8.65 -0.97
N GLU A 82 3.18 8.07 -1.17
CA GLU A 82 3.53 7.35 -2.40
C GLU A 82 2.56 6.18 -2.64
N LEU A 83 2.22 5.43 -1.59
CA LEU A 83 1.24 4.34 -1.66
C LEU A 83 -0.17 4.83 -2.00
N TYR A 84 -0.59 5.93 -1.38
CA TYR A 84 -1.89 6.56 -1.65
C TYR A 84 -1.99 7.03 -3.10
N ASP A 85 -0.95 7.67 -3.60
CA ASP A 85 -0.89 8.15 -4.98
C ASP A 85 -0.90 6.96 -5.95
N LEU A 86 -0.17 5.88 -5.65
CA LEU A 86 -0.17 4.66 -6.45
C LEU A 86 -1.57 4.05 -6.62
N VAL A 87 -2.38 4.03 -5.55
CA VAL A 87 -3.76 3.52 -5.55
C VAL A 87 -4.73 4.44 -6.33
N ASN A 88 -4.45 5.74 -6.36
CA ASN A 88 -5.34 6.75 -6.94
C ASN A 88 -5.03 7.14 -8.40
N GLU A 89 -3.79 6.93 -8.86
CA GLU A 89 -3.40 7.08 -10.28
C GLU A 89 -4.12 6.08 -11.19
#